data_AF-A0A6J6V303-F1
#
_entry.id   AF-A0A6J6V303-F1
#
_cell.length_a   1.000
_cell.length_b   1.000
_cell.length_c   1.000
_cell.angle_alpha   90.00
_cell.angle_beta   90.00
_cell.angle_gamma   90.00
#
_symmetry.space_group_name_H-M   'P 1'
#
loop_
_entity.id
_entity.type
_entity.pdbx_description
1 polymer ?
#
loop_
_entity_poly.entity_id
_entity_poly.type
_entity_poly.pdbx_seq_one_letter_code
_entity_poly.pdbx_strand_id
1 'polypeptide(L)'
;MTPTIAGPPPRIGHLSGPDTGWRLREIMAYTSQFNLTGQPAMSLPLHWSTDGLPMGVQFVGAPFREDVLVRLASQLEEAMPWRDMTAPLVANS
;
A
#
# COMPACT_ATOMS: atom_id res chain seq x y z
N MET A 1 -5.63 6.82 -8.75
CA MET A 1 -4.91 5.56 -8.46
C MET A 1 -3.43 5.88 -8.42
N THR A 2 -2.75 5.54 -7.35
CA THR A 2 -1.32 5.75 -7.12
C THR A 2 -0.71 4.48 -6.54
N PRO A 3 0.61 4.27 -6.60
CA PRO A 3 1.22 3.29 -5.70
C PRO A 3 1.04 3.73 -4.24
N THR A 4 0.92 2.78 -3.31
CA THR A 4 0.82 3.12 -1.88
C THR A 4 2.14 3.63 -1.32
N ILE A 5 3.26 3.06 -1.77
CA ILE A 5 4.63 3.48 -1.47
C ILE A 5 5.45 3.50 -2.77
N ALA A 6 6.48 4.34 -2.84
CA ALA A 6 7.23 4.61 -4.08
C ALA A 6 8.12 3.46 -4.59
N GLY A 7 8.17 2.33 -3.87
CA GLY A 7 9.02 1.19 -4.19
C GLY A 7 8.69 -0.03 -3.33
N PRO A 8 9.48 -1.12 -3.43
CA PRO A 8 9.27 -2.30 -2.60
C PRO A 8 9.44 -1.97 -1.11
N PRO A 9 8.87 -2.79 -0.20
CA PRO A 9 9.04 -2.64 1.24
C PRO A 9 10.53 -2.47 1.61
N PRO A 10 10.89 -1.40 2.35
CA PRO A 10 12.28 -1.15 2.69
C PRO A 10 12.81 -2.21 3.65
N ARG A 11 14.13 -2.44 3.61
CA ARG A 11 14.80 -3.37 4.53
C ARG A 11 14.71 -2.88 5.97
N ILE A 12 14.76 -3.82 6.91
CA ILE A 12 14.88 -3.53 8.34
C ILE A 12 16.08 -2.60 8.58
N GLY A 13 15.90 -1.58 9.42
CA GLY A 13 16.91 -0.56 9.72
C GLY A 13 16.96 0.62 8.73
N HIS A 14 16.20 0.57 7.62
CA HIS A 14 16.15 1.68 6.66
C HIS A 14 15.66 3.00 7.29
N LEU A 15 14.75 2.93 8.25
CA LEU A 15 14.23 4.07 9.02
C LEU A 15 15.03 4.38 10.29
N SER A 16 16.30 3.98 10.35
CA SER A 16 17.18 4.27 11.48
C SER A 16 18.24 5.29 11.11
N GLY A 17 18.66 6.07 12.10
CA GLY A 17 19.75 7.04 11.98
C GLY A 17 19.31 8.46 11.59
N PRO A 18 20.27 9.35 11.29
CA PRO A 18 20.03 10.78 11.14
C PRO A 18 19.14 11.13 9.93
N ASP A 19 19.12 10.31 8.89
CA ASP A 19 18.33 10.58 7.66
C ASP A 19 16.86 10.13 7.74
N THR A 20 16.43 9.61 8.91
CA THR A 20 15.09 9.00 9.08
C THR A 20 13.97 9.91 8.60
N GLY A 21 14.06 11.21 8.87
CA GLY A 21 13.04 12.17 8.45
C GLY A 21 12.86 12.27 6.93
N TRP A 22 13.95 12.22 6.17
CA TRP A 22 13.89 12.24 4.70
C TRP A 22 13.31 10.95 4.15
N ARG A 23 13.80 9.80 4.62
CA ARG A 23 13.33 8.47 4.19
C ARG A 23 11.86 8.23 4.52
N LEU A 24 11.40 8.73 5.67
CA LEU A 24 9.99 8.67 6.04
C LEU A 24 9.11 9.49 5.08
N ARG A 25 9.58 10.67 4.64
CA ARG A 25 8.86 11.48 3.65
C ARG A 25 8.76 10.78 2.29
N GLU A 26 9.80 10.08 1.87
CA GLU A 26 9.76 9.27 0.64
C GLU A 26 8.71 8.14 0.74
N ILE A 27 8.63 7.45 1.88
CA ILE A 27 7.63 6.41 2.12
C ILE A 27 6.21 6.98 2.13
N MET A 28 6.01 8.15 2.75
CA MET A 28 4.69 8.76 2.93
C MET A 28 4.28 9.70 1.78
N ALA A 29 5.07 9.77 0.71
CA ALA A 29 4.90 10.72 -0.39
C ALA A 29 3.52 10.64 -1.05
N TYR A 30 2.89 9.45 -1.04
CA TYR A 30 1.58 9.23 -1.65
C TYR A 30 0.45 9.07 -0.64
N THR A 31 0.71 9.06 0.67
CA THR A 31 -0.35 8.82 1.67
C THR A 31 -0.66 10.06 2.49
N SER A 32 0.35 10.90 2.75
CA SER A 32 0.26 12.02 3.68
C SER A 32 -0.77 13.09 3.29
N GLN A 33 -0.97 13.33 1.98
CA GLN A 33 -1.94 14.31 1.51
C GLN A 33 -3.38 13.94 1.87
N PHE A 34 -3.72 12.65 1.98
CA PHE A 34 -5.09 12.22 2.28
C PHE A 34 -5.41 12.26 3.77
N ASN A 35 -4.39 12.16 4.63
CA ASN A 35 -4.53 12.49 6.05
C ASN A 35 -4.89 13.97 6.25
N LEU A 36 -4.35 14.85 5.40
CA LEU A 36 -4.64 16.29 5.47
C LEU A 36 -6.02 16.63 4.92
N THR A 37 -6.43 16.04 3.81
CA THR A 37 -7.72 16.34 3.17
C THR A 37 -8.90 15.59 3.78
N GLY A 38 -8.65 14.54 4.57
CA GLY A 38 -9.69 13.70 5.17
C GLY A 38 -10.44 12.82 4.16
N GLN A 39 -9.93 12.70 2.93
CA GLN A 39 -10.53 11.82 1.93
C GLN A 39 -10.34 10.35 2.32
N PRO A 40 -11.33 9.49 2.04
CA PRO A 40 -11.15 8.07 2.27
C PRO A 40 -10.10 7.52 1.28
N ALA A 41 -9.17 6.73 1.79
CA ALA A 41 -8.12 6.09 1.02
C ALA A 41 -7.99 4.62 1.43
N MET A 42 -7.71 3.74 0.47
CA MET A 42 -7.51 2.32 0.68
C MET A 42 -6.26 1.83 -0.06
N SER A 43 -5.58 0.82 0.47
CA SER A 43 -4.45 0.15 -0.18
C SER A 43 -4.79 -1.30 -0.43
N LEU A 44 -4.64 -1.78 -1.67
CA LEU A 44 -4.88 -3.17 -2.07
C LEU A 44 -3.60 -3.85 -2.57
N PRO A 45 -3.36 -5.12 -2.21
CA PRO A 45 -2.14 -5.85 -2.60
C PRO A 45 -2.27 -6.44 -4.01
N LEU A 46 -2.29 -5.57 -5.02
CA LEU A 46 -2.56 -5.99 -6.40
C LEU A 46 -1.32 -6.47 -7.17
N HIS A 47 -0.13 -6.38 -6.58
CA HIS A 47 1.11 -6.68 -7.28
C HIS A 47 2.21 -7.18 -6.34
N TRP A 48 3.19 -7.86 -6.92
CA TRP A 48 4.37 -8.40 -6.24
C TRP A 48 5.63 -7.99 -7.00
N SER A 49 6.67 -7.60 -6.27
CA SER A 49 7.97 -7.34 -6.88
C SER A 49 8.59 -8.63 -7.43
N THR A 50 9.59 -8.47 -8.30
CA THR A 50 10.41 -9.59 -8.80
C THR A 50 11.06 -10.40 -7.68
N ASP A 51 11.29 -9.78 -6.53
CA ASP A 51 11.91 -10.39 -5.34
C ASP A 51 10.87 -11.01 -4.40
N GLY A 52 9.61 -11.09 -4.81
CA GLY A 52 8.56 -11.71 -4.00
C GLY A 52 8.18 -10.85 -2.79
N LEU A 53 8.07 -9.53 -2.94
CA LEU A 53 7.54 -8.64 -1.90
C LEU A 53 6.19 -8.04 -2.33
N PRO A 54 5.19 -7.96 -1.44
CA PRO A 54 3.89 -7.39 -1.76
C PRO A 54 4.00 -5.88 -2.03
N MET A 55 3.32 -5.42 -3.09
CA MET A 55 3.24 -4.02 -3.48
C MET A 55 1.78 -3.55 -3.51
N GLY A 56 1.51 -2.49 -2.76
CA GLY A 56 0.18 -1.91 -2.62
C GLY A 56 -0.13 -0.90 -3.72
N VAL A 57 -1.37 -0.93 -4.22
CA VAL A 57 -1.97 0.12 -5.03
C VAL A 57 -2.98 0.88 -4.18
N GLN A 58 -2.86 2.21 -4.16
CA GLN A 58 -3.74 3.08 -3.42
C GLN A 58 -4.87 3.65 -4.29
N PHE A 59 -6.08 3.56 -3.75
CA PHE A 59 -7.28 4.18 -4.30
C PHE A 59 -7.82 5.19 -3.31
N VAL A 60 -8.30 6.31 -3.83
CA VAL A 60 -8.78 7.45 -3.03
C VAL A 60 -10.14 7.85 -3.56
N GLY A 61 -11.08 7.97 -2.65
CA GLY A 61 -12.45 8.36 -2.94
C GLY A 61 -12.67 9.87 -2.81
N ALA A 62 -13.83 10.31 -3.27
CA ALA A 62 -14.37 11.59 -2.85
C ALA A 62 -14.73 11.54 -1.34
N PRO A 63 -14.82 12.69 -0.65
CA PRO A 63 -15.24 12.73 0.75
C PRO A 63 -16.53 11.93 1.00
N PHE A 64 -16.55 11.13 2.07
CA PHE A 64 -17.68 10.29 2.50
C PHE A 64 -18.12 9.21 1.48
N ARG A 65 -17.22 8.79 0.59
CA ARG A 65 -17.48 7.76 -0.44
C ARG A 65 -16.71 6.47 -0.22
N GLU A 66 -16.65 6.02 1.02
CA GLU A 66 -16.13 4.70 1.40
C GLU A 66 -16.89 3.57 0.67
N ASP A 67 -18.19 3.76 0.41
CA ASP A 67 -19.04 2.83 -0.35
C ASP A 67 -18.46 2.50 -1.73
N VAL A 68 -17.94 3.52 -2.42
CA VAL A 68 -17.35 3.36 -3.76
C VAL A 68 -16.05 2.58 -3.66
N LEU A 69 -15.21 2.90 -2.68
CA LEU A 69 -13.95 2.21 -2.46
C LEU A 69 -14.16 0.73 -2.13
N VAL A 70 -15.11 0.42 -1.25
CA VAL A 70 -15.45 -0.98 -0.91
C VAL A 70 -16.00 -1.74 -2.13
N ARG A 71 -16.87 -1.11 -2.94
CA ARG A 71 -17.37 -1.72 -4.19
C ARG A 71 -16.27 -1.95 -5.23
N LEU A 72 -15.31 -1.03 -5.32
CA LEU A 72 -14.14 -1.18 -6.19
C LEU A 72 -13.25 -2.33 -5.68
N ALA A 73 -13.03 -2.40 -4.37
CA ALA A 73 -12.29 -3.48 -3.73
C ALA A 73 -12.86 -4.86 -4.09
N SER A 74 -14.17 -5.03 -3.96
CA SER A 74 -14.87 -6.28 -4.29
C SER A 74 -14.65 -6.70 -5.74
N GLN A 75 -14.79 -5.76 -6.69
CA GLN A 75 -14.57 -6.04 -8.11
C GLN A 75 -13.11 -6.41 -8.40
N LEU A 76 -12.16 -5.74 -7.74
CA LEU A 76 -10.74 -6.04 -7.90
C LEU A 76 -10.36 -7.37 -7.25
N GLU A 77 -11.00 -7.75 -6.14
CA GLU A 77 -10.76 -9.03 -5.46
C GLU A 77 -11.23 -10.21 -6.32
N GLU A 78 -12.38 -10.04 -7.00
CA GLU A 78 -12.87 -11.03 -7.96
C GLU A 78 -11.98 -11.15 -9.20
N ALA A 79 -11.51 -10.00 -9.73
CA ALA A 79 -10.69 -9.97 -10.95
C ALA A 79 -9.22 -10.38 -10.71
N MET A 80 -8.67 -10.07 -9.54
CA MET A 80 -7.28 -10.33 -9.15
C MET A 80 -7.24 -10.87 -7.71
N PRO A 81 -7.59 -12.14 -7.48
CA PRO A 81 -7.66 -12.69 -6.13
C PRO A 81 -6.30 -12.63 -5.42
N TRP A 82 -6.23 -11.89 -4.32
CA TRP A 82 -5.02 -11.79 -3.49
C TRP A 82 -5.10 -12.62 -2.20
N ARG A 83 -6.23 -13.29 -1.94
CA ARG A 83 -6.49 -14.05 -0.70
C ARG A 83 -5.46 -15.15 -0.44
N ASP A 84 -5.00 -15.80 -1.51
CA ASP A 84 -4.03 -16.90 -1.43
C ASP A 84 -2.58 -16.42 -1.56
N MET A 85 -2.35 -15.11 -1.72
CA MET A 85 -1.03 -14.52 -1.81
C MET A 85 -0.45 -14.29 -0.41
N THR A 86 0.44 -15.17 0.02
CA THR A 86 1.04 -15.12 1.35
C THR A 86 2.48 -14.60 1.29
N ALA A 87 2.84 -13.72 2.24
CA ALA A 87 4.24 -13.29 2.42
C ALA A 87 5.13 -14.52 2.64
N PRO A 88 6.34 -14.58 2.03
CA PRO A 88 7.24 -15.74 2.12
C PRO A 88 7.82 -16.00 3.53
N LEU A 89 7.26 -15.41 4.58
CA LEU A 89 7.64 -15.61 5.98
C LEU A 89 7.17 -16.96 6.55
N VAL A 90 6.38 -17.75 5.81
CA VAL A 90 5.71 -18.97 6.30
C VAL A 90 6.47 -20.27 5.91
N ALA A 91 7.66 -20.21 5.31
CA ALA A 91 8.36 -21.40 4.82
C ALA A 91 9.42 -22.00 5.76
N ASN A 92 9.74 -21.37 6.90
CA ASN A 92 10.70 -21.93 7.87
C ASN A 92 10.32 -21.52 9.31
N SER A 93 9.52 -22.33 9.97
CA SER A 93 9.38 -22.40 11.44
C SER A 93 9.22 -23.85 11.84
#